data_AF-A0A350H5V8-F1
#
_entry.id   AF-A0A350H5V8-F1
#
_cell.length_a   1.000
_cell.length_b   1.000
_cell.length_c   1.000
_cell.angle_alpha   90.00
_cell.angle_beta   90.00
_cell.angle_gamma   90.00
#
_symmetry.space_group_name_H-M   'P 1'
#
loop_
_entity.id
_entity.type
_entity.pdbx_description
1 polymer ?
#
loop_
_entity_poly.entity_id
_entity_poly.type
_entity_poly.pdbx_seq_one_letter_code
_entity_poly.pdbx_strand_id
1 'polypeptide(L)'
;MYSEKVMDHFSNPRNVGEMENPSGVGTVGNAKCGDIMRMYLDIDENGVIREAKFKTFGCGAAVATSSMATELVKGKTIQEALEVTNKAVMEALDGLPPVKVHCSLLAE
;
A
#
# COMPACT_ATOMS: atom_id res chain seq x y z
N MET A 1 -10.25 -10.01 15.02
CA MET A 1 -11.23 -9.85 13.92
C MET A 1 -10.73 -8.75 13.00
N TYR A 2 -11.01 -8.77 11.70
CA TYR A 2 -10.67 -7.65 10.82
C TYR A 2 -11.64 -6.49 11.04
N SER A 3 -11.15 -5.25 10.93
CA SER A 3 -12.00 -4.05 10.99
C SER A 3 -12.86 -3.94 9.72
N GLU A 4 -13.91 -3.12 9.78
CA GLU A 4 -14.73 -2.82 8.61
C GLU A 4 -13.90 -2.18 7.49
N LYS A 5 -12.95 -1.30 7.83
CA LYS A 5 -12.03 -0.70 6.84
C LYS A 5 -11.15 -1.73 6.16
N VAL A 6 -10.61 -2.70 6.89
CA VAL A 6 -9.82 -3.78 6.28
C VAL A 6 -10.67 -4.58 5.31
N MET A 7 -11.91 -4.90 5.71
CA MET A 7 -12.83 -5.63 4.84
C MET A 7 -13.19 -4.83 3.60
N ASP A 8 -13.40 -3.52 3.72
CA ASP A 8 -13.71 -2.65 2.59
C ASP A 8 -12.53 -2.47 1.63
N HIS A 9 -11.32 -2.24 2.12
CA HIS A 9 -10.13 -2.18 1.25
C HIS A 9 -9.76 -3.54 0.66
N PHE A 10 -10.18 -4.64 1.28
CA PHE A 10 -10.04 -5.98 0.71
C PHE A 10 -11.08 -6.24 -0.40
N SER A 11 -12.35 -5.92 -0.16
CA SER A 11 -13.44 -6.19 -1.11
C SER A 11 -13.52 -5.17 -2.24
N ASN A 12 -13.16 -3.91 -1.97
CA ASN A 12 -13.15 -2.78 -2.89
C ASN A 12 -11.77 -2.10 -2.87
N PRO A 13 -10.68 -2.76 -3.29
CA PRO A 13 -9.35 -2.16 -3.23
C PRO A 13 -9.24 -0.94 -4.14
N ARG A 14 -8.64 0.13 -3.63
CA ARG A 14 -8.39 1.39 -4.35
C ARG A 14 -7.08 1.30 -5.10
N ASN A 15 -7.03 1.92 -6.28
CA ASN A 15 -5.81 2.05 -7.09
C ASN A 15 -5.15 0.73 -7.53
N VAL A 16 -5.94 -0.34 -7.68
CA VAL A 16 -5.43 -1.59 -8.27
C VAL A 16 -5.10 -1.38 -9.73
N GLY A 17 -3.89 -1.79 -10.14
CA GLY A 17 -3.51 -1.84 -11.53
C GLY A 17 -2.04 -1.56 -11.77
N GLU A 18 -1.71 -1.45 -13.06
CA GLU A 18 -0.40 -1.03 -13.53
C GLU A 18 -0.48 0.40 -14.08
N MET A 19 0.69 0.99 -14.24
CA MET A 19 0.87 2.31 -14.82
C MET A 19 1.83 2.19 -15.99
N GLU A 20 1.47 2.78 -17.11
CA GLU A 20 2.38 2.93 -18.24
C GLU A 20 3.31 4.11 -17.97
N ASN A 21 4.61 3.93 -18.20
CA ASN A 21 5.65 4.96 -18.01
C ASN A 21 5.63 5.64 -16.61
N PRO A 22 5.67 4.86 -15.51
CA PRO A 22 5.70 5.42 -14.16
C PRO A 22 7.00 6.17 -13.91
N SER A 23 6.94 7.24 -13.10
CA SER A 23 8.13 7.93 -12.59
C SER A 23 8.95 7.04 -11.65
N GLY A 24 8.30 6.12 -10.93
CA GLY A 24 8.96 5.17 -10.03
C GLY A 24 8.21 3.86 -9.88
N VAL A 25 8.95 2.76 -9.71
CA VAL A 25 8.41 1.42 -9.44
C VAL A 25 9.16 0.77 -8.29
N GLY A 26 8.43 0.32 -7.28
CA GLY A 26 8.94 -0.48 -6.17
C GLY A 26 8.37 -1.90 -6.24
N THR A 27 9.16 -2.91 -5.89
CA THR A 27 8.65 -4.28 -5.71
C THR A 27 9.26 -4.88 -4.45
N VAL A 28 8.41 -5.37 -3.57
CA VAL A 28 8.78 -6.01 -2.31
C VAL A 28 8.05 -7.34 -2.18
N GLY A 29 8.65 -8.27 -1.46
CA GLY A 29 8.03 -9.57 -1.20
C GLY A 29 8.49 -10.15 0.12
N ASN A 30 7.64 -10.95 0.73
CA ASN A 30 7.92 -11.62 1.99
C ASN A 30 7.97 -13.14 1.78
N ALA A 31 9.17 -13.70 1.79
CA ALA A 31 9.39 -15.13 1.57
C ALA A 31 8.71 -16.06 2.60
N LYS A 32 8.33 -15.55 3.78
CA LYS A 32 7.67 -16.36 4.82
C LYS A 32 6.20 -16.64 4.51
N CYS A 33 5.49 -15.67 3.93
CA CYS A 33 4.08 -15.81 3.57
C CYS A 33 3.84 -15.92 2.05
N GLY A 34 4.85 -15.65 1.24
CA GLY A 34 4.76 -15.67 -0.23
C GLY A 34 4.09 -14.42 -0.82
N ASP A 35 3.77 -13.43 0.00
CA ASP A 35 3.13 -12.19 -0.44
C ASP A 35 4.15 -11.34 -1.24
N ILE A 36 3.73 -10.83 -2.40
CA ILE A 36 4.52 -9.95 -3.27
C ILE A 36 3.68 -8.74 -3.60
N MET A 37 4.26 -7.54 -3.54
CA MET A 37 3.61 -6.31 -3.93
C MET A 37 4.52 -5.46 -4.80
N ARG A 38 3.93 -4.91 -5.86
CA ARG A 38 4.54 -3.93 -6.74
C ARG A 38 3.72 -2.65 -6.71
N MET A 39 4.38 -1.52 -6.50
CA MET A 39 3.77 -0.20 -6.49
C MET A 39 4.36 0.64 -7.63
N TYR A 40 3.52 1.45 -8.26
CA TYR A 40 3.83 2.35 -9.35
C TYR A 40 3.47 3.77 -8.92
N LEU A 41 4.36 4.73 -9.11
CA LEU A 41 4.16 6.13 -8.76
C LEU A 41 4.33 7.02 -10.00
N ASP A 42 3.39 7.94 -10.19
CA ASP A 42 3.53 9.11 -11.06
C ASP A 42 3.85 10.32 -10.18
N ILE A 43 4.99 10.95 -10.45
CA ILE A 43 5.55 12.02 -9.63
C ILE A 43 5.81 13.21 -10.55
N ASP A 44 5.29 14.37 -10.15
CA ASP A 44 5.48 15.60 -10.91
C ASP A 44 6.83 16.26 -10.67
N GLU A 45 7.07 17.37 -11.37
CA GLU A 45 8.31 18.16 -11.29
C GLU A 45 8.58 18.76 -9.91
N ASN A 46 7.56 18.89 -9.04
CA ASN A 46 7.69 19.39 -7.68
C ASN A 46 7.91 18.25 -6.67
N GLY A 47 7.98 17.00 -7.12
CA GLY A 47 8.13 15.83 -6.27
C GLY A 47 6.83 15.39 -5.60
N VAL A 48 5.66 15.80 -6.12
CA VAL A 48 4.34 15.39 -5.60
C VAL A 48 3.85 14.13 -6.32
N ILE A 49 3.43 13.12 -5.55
CA ILE A 49 2.84 11.88 -6.06
C ILE A 49 1.43 12.18 -6.58
N ARG A 50 1.25 12.26 -7.89
CA ARG A 50 -0.04 12.54 -8.54
C ARG A 50 -0.92 11.30 -8.60
N GLU A 51 -0.31 10.15 -8.86
CA GLU A 51 -0.98 8.86 -8.86
C GLU A 51 -0.10 7.78 -8.25
N ALA A 52 -0.73 6.89 -7.49
CA ALA A 52 -0.10 5.67 -6.98
C ALA A 52 -0.99 4.51 -7.37
N LYS A 53 -0.43 3.44 -7.94
CA LYS A 53 -1.13 2.19 -8.25
C LYS A 53 -0.37 1.00 -7.69
N PHE A 54 -1.06 -0.10 -7.47
CA PHE A 54 -0.41 -1.32 -7.01
C PHE A 54 -0.95 -2.59 -7.67
N LYS A 55 -0.09 -3.61 -7.71
CA LYS A 55 -0.48 -5.00 -7.86
C LYS A 55 0.13 -5.81 -6.74
N THR A 56 -0.69 -6.64 -6.11
CA THR A 56 -0.20 -7.59 -5.11
C THR A 56 -0.72 -8.98 -5.40
N PHE A 57 0.12 -9.95 -5.11
CA PHE A 57 -0.28 -11.33 -4.93
C PHE A 57 -0.05 -11.66 -3.46
N GLY A 58 -1.12 -11.89 -2.71
CA GLY A 58 -1.00 -12.18 -1.29
C GLY A 58 -2.34 -12.37 -0.61
N CYS A 59 -2.31 -12.52 0.71
CA CYS A 59 -3.53 -12.67 1.50
C CYS A 59 -4.38 -11.38 1.53
N GLY A 60 -5.65 -11.47 1.95
CA GLY A 60 -6.54 -10.31 1.95
C GLY A 60 -6.04 -9.11 2.78
N ALA A 61 -5.22 -9.37 3.81
CA ALA A 61 -4.56 -8.31 4.57
C ALA A 61 -3.51 -7.57 3.73
N ALA A 62 -2.76 -8.27 2.86
CA ALA A 62 -1.81 -7.64 1.95
C ALA A 62 -2.54 -6.76 0.91
N VAL A 63 -3.67 -7.22 0.37
CA VAL A 63 -4.50 -6.41 -0.54
C VAL A 63 -5.00 -5.14 0.16
N ALA A 64 -5.53 -5.27 1.38
CA ALA A 64 -6.05 -4.13 2.12
C ALA A 64 -4.94 -3.12 2.51
N THR A 65 -3.78 -3.60 2.98
CA THR A 65 -2.66 -2.71 3.35
C THR A 65 -2.07 -2.00 2.14
N SER A 66 -1.89 -2.69 1.02
CA SER A 66 -1.41 -2.07 -0.21
C SER A 66 -2.40 -1.02 -0.75
N SER A 67 -3.70 -1.32 -0.69
CA SER A 67 -4.73 -0.35 -1.08
C SER A 67 -4.74 0.89 -0.18
N MET A 68 -4.59 0.73 1.14
CA MET A 68 -4.54 1.86 2.06
C MET A 68 -3.26 2.68 1.84
N ALA A 69 -2.14 2.02 1.61
CA ALA A 69 -0.85 2.69 1.39
C ALA A 69 -0.89 3.62 0.17
N THR A 70 -1.48 3.18 -0.95
CA THR A 70 -1.61 4.04 -2.13
C THR A 70 -2.48 5.27 -1.87
N GLU A 71 -3.53 5.15 -1.05
CA GLU A 71 -4.35 6.31 -0.65
C GLU A 71 -3.59 7.26 0.27
N LEU A 72 -2.76 6.74 1.18
CA LEU A 72 -2.00 7.55 2.14
C LEU A 72 -0.85 8.34 1.50
N VAL A 73 -0.28 7.86 0.40
CA VAL A 73 0.85 8.52 -0.29
C VAL A 73 0.41 9.40 -1.45
N LYS A 74 -0.77 9.14 -2.04
CA LYS A 74 -1.28 9.96 -3.15
C LYS A 74 -1.53 11.40 -2.70
N GLY A 75 -1.01 12.36 -3.46
CA GLY A 75 -1.10 13.78 -3.18
C GLY A 75 -0.02 14.32 -2.23
N LYS A 76 0.82 13.46 -1.65
CA LYS A 76 1.97 13.86 -0.83
C LYS A 76 3.22 14.10 -1.66
N THR A 77 4.15 14.87 -1.12
CA THR A 77 5.53 14.91 -1.61
C THR A 77 6.24 13.58 -1.34
N ILE A 78 7.32 13.31 -2.08
CA ILE A 78 8.18 12.14 -1.82
C ILE A 78 8.65 12.12 -0.35
N GLN A 79 9.03 13.27 0.20
CA GLN A 79 9.53 13.36 1.58
C GLN A 79 8.45 12.96 2.59
N GLU A 80 7.23 13.46 2.44
CA GLU A 80 6.11 13.09 3.32
C GLU A 80 5.68 11.62 3.11
N ALA A 81 5.82 11.09 1.89
CA ALA A 81 5.53 9.70 1.60
C ALA A 81 6.54 8.76 2.28
N LEU A 82 7.81 9.14 2.36
CA LEU A 82 8.87 8.39 3.07
C LEU A 82 8.66 8.34 4.59
N GLU A 83 7.84 9.24 5.14
CA GLU A 83 7.46 9.22 6.56
C GLU A 83 6.27 8.28 6.84
N VAL A 84 5.62 7.74 5.81
CA VAL A 84 4.52 6.77 5.97
C VAL A 84 5.10 5.43 6.41
N THR A 85 4.83 5.06 7.66
CA THR A 85 5.27 3.79 8.25
C THR A 85 4.19 2.72 8.16
N ASN A 86 4.58 1.46 8.33
CA ASN A 86 3.62 0.35 8.47
C ASN A 86 2.58 0.58 9.59
N LYS A 87 2.98 1.28 10.66
CA LYS A 87 2.11 1.64 11.78
C LYS A 87 1.04 2.63 11.34
N ALA A 88 1.40 3.64 10.55
CA ALA A 88 0.44 4.60 10.00
C ALA A 88 -0.59 3.90 9.09
N VAL A 89 -0.15 2.96 8.26
CA VAL A 89 -1.06 2.14 7.42
C VAL A 89 -2.02 1.32 8.28
N MET A 90 -1.51 0.70 9.36
CA MET A 90 -2.34 -0.06 10.29
C MET A 90 -3.36 0.82 11.03
N GLU A 91 -2.93 1.98 11.52
CA GLU A 91 -3.82 2.93 12.20
C GLU A 91 -4.91 3.44 11.26
N ALA A 92 -4.57 3.73 10.01
CA ALA A 92 -5.55 4.13 8.99
C ALA A 92 -6.61 3.05 8.73
N LEU A 93 -6.23 1.77 8.86
CA LEU A 93 -7.10 0.59 8.76
C LEU A 93 -7.85 0.23 10.06
N ASP A 94 -7.76 1.04 11.11
CA ASP A 94 -8.29 0.74 12.45
C ASP A 94 -7.72 -0.55 13.06
N GLY A 95 -6.48 -0.87 12.69
CA GLY A 95 -5.71 -2.00 13.17
C GLY A 95 -5.80 -3.26 12.30
N LEU A 96 -4.87 -4.18 12.56
CA LEU A 96 -4.83 -5.51 11.98
C LEU A 96 -4.75 -6.55 13.10
N PRO A 97 -5.28 -7.78 12.90
CA PRO A 97 -5.04 -8.88 13.82
C PRO A 97 -3.52 -9.09 14.04
N PRO A 98 -3.05 -9.39 15.26
CA PRO A 98 -1.61 -9.45 15.59
C PRO A 98 -0.77 -10.33 14.66
N VAL A 99 -1.34 -11.46 14.20
CA VAL A 99 -0.67 -12.41 13.30
C VAL A 99 -0.44 -11.83 11.88
N LYS A 100 -1.17 -10.77 11.51
CA LYS A 100 -1.18 -10.16 10.18
C LYS A 100 -0.48 -8.80 10.10
N VAL A 101 0.13 -8.35 11.20
CA VAL A 101 0.92 -7.11 11.24
C VAL A 101 2.07 -7.12 10.23
N HIS A 102 2.65 -8.29 9.93
CA HIS A 102 3.71 -8.38 8.92
C HIS A 102 3.25 -8.02 7.49
N CYS A 103 1.95 -7.99 7.20
CA CYS A 103 1.43 -7.59 5.90
C CYS A 103 1.45 -6.06 5.71
N SER A 104 1.50 -5.27 6.78
CA SER A 104 1.71 -3.82 6.66
C SER A 104 3.18 -3.47 6.39
N LEU A 105 4.13 -4.36 6.72
CA LEU A 105 5.55 -4.19 6.39
C LEU A 105 5.84 -4.29 4.89
N LEU A 106 4.93 -4.86 4.11
CA LEU A 106 5.05 -4.80 2.65
C LEU A 106 4.73 -3.41 2.14
N ALA A 107 3.86 -2.67 2.82
CA ALA A 107 3.40 -1.36 2.40
C ALA A 107 4.36 -0.22 2.78
N GLU A 108 5.37 -0.50 3.60
CA GLU A 108 6.48 0.39 3.98
C GLU A 108 7.70 0.11 3.11
#